data_AF-A0A959LJ25-F1
#
_entry.id   AF-A0A959LJ25-F1
#
_cell.length_a   1.000
_cell.length_b   1.000
_cell.length_c   1.000
_cell.angle_alpha   90.00
_cell.angle_beta   90.00
_cell.angle_gamma   90.00
#
_symmetry.space_group_name_H-M   'P 1'
#
loop_
_entity.id
_entity.type
_entity.pdbx_description
1 polymer ?
#
loop_
_entity_poly.entity_id
_entity_poly.type
_entity_poly.pdbx_seq_one_letter_code
_entity_poly.pdbx_strand_id
1 'polypeptide(L)'
;NVFSLGDAGSSPNSKTGAAIRKQAPVVVDNIEAFLNGRPLAARYNGYASCPIVTSSHAMLLAEFDYDMKLAPTLPLINPTKPHRGYWYLKKYGLPFMYWNLMLKGLA
;
A
#
# COMPACT_ATOMS: atom_id res chain seq x y z
N ASN A 1 -0.84 16.16 -19.17
CA ASN A 1 -2.10 15.38 -19.02
C ASN A 1 -1.80 13.87 -18.88
N VAL A 2 -0.62 13.48 -18.37
CA VAL A 2 -0.22 12.07 -18.27
C VAL A 2 -0.01 11.76 -16.80
N PHE A 3 -0.59 10.65 -16.33
CA PHE A 3 -0.50 10.19 -14.96
C PHE A 3 -0.09 8.72 -14.96
N SER A 4 0.72 8.32 -13.97
CA SER A 4 1.17 6.94 -13.82
C SER A 4 1.15 6.52 -12.35
N LEU A 5 0.97 5.22 -12.11
CA LEU A 5 1.08 4.60 -10.79
C LEU A 5 1.54 3.15 -10.93
N GLY A 6 1.90 2.55 -9.81
CA GLY A 6 2.35 1.17 -9.72
C GLY A 6 3.71 0.94 -10.35
N ASP A 7 3.91 -0.27 -10.85
CA ASP A 7 5.23 -0.78 -11.22
C ASP A 7 5.79 -0.08 -12.47
N ALA A 8 4.92 0.46 -13.32
CA ALA A 8 5.30 1.28 -14.47
C ALA A 8 5.72 2.72 -14.08
N GLY A 9 5.41 3.16 -12.86
CA GLY A 9 5.82 4.45 -12.33
C GLY A 9 7.28 4.48 -11.87
N SER A 10 7.83 5.69 -11.72
CA SER A 10 9.19 5.94 -11.24
C SER A 10 9.26 6.41 -9.78
N SER A 11 8.20 6.18 -8.99
CA SER A 11 8.20 6.51 -7.57
C SER A 11 9.31 5.76 -6.82
N PRO A 12 10.14 6.42 -5.98
CA PRO A 12 11.31 5.82 -5.35
C PRO A 12 10.94 4.99 -4.11
N ASN A 13 10.06 4.01 -4.27
CA ASN A 13 9.59 3.10 -3.22
C ASN A 13 9.51 1.65 -3.73
N SER A 14 9.29 0.70 -2.82
CA SER A 14 9.10 -0.70 -3.21
C SER A 14 7.81 -0.89 -4.02
N LYS A 15 7.97 -1.56 -5.17
CA LYS A 15 6.89 -1.90 -6.12
C LYS A 15 6.05 -3.04 -5.57
N THR A 16 4.94 -2.70 -4.91
CA THR A 16 4.07 -3.65 -4.20
C THR A 16 2.59 -3.32 -4.40
N GLY A 17 1.70 -4.31 -4.27
CA GLY A 17 0.26 -4.08 -4.32
C GLY A 17 -0.24 -3.11 -3.24
N ALA A 18 0.42 -3.09 -2.07
CA ALA A 18 0.11 -2.14 -1.01
C ALA A 18 0.48 -0.70 -1.38
N ALA A 19 1.57 -0.49 -2.12
CA ALA A 19 1.94 0.80 -2.67
C ALA A 19 0.91 1.27 -3.70
N ILE A 20 0.52 0.40 -4.64
CA ILE A 20 -0.51 0.70 -5.65
C ILE A 20 -1.81 1.17 -4.98
N ARG A 21 -2.25 0.49 -3.92
CA ARG A 21 -3.45 0.87 -3.16
C ARG A 21 -3.38 2.31 -2.64
N LYS A 22 -2.22 2.76 -2.16
CA LYS A 22 -2.04 4.13 -1.66
C LYS A 22 -1.75 5.15 -2.75
N GLN A 23 -1.18 4.73 -3.89
CA GLN A 23 -0.96 5.60 -5.04
C GLN A 23 -2.24 5.92 -5.79
N ALA A 24 -3.17 4.95 -5.89
CA ALA A 24 -4.43 5.10 -6.61
C ALA A 24 -5.24 6.35 -6.22
N PRO A 25 -5.57 6.61 -4.93
CA PRO A 25 -6.33 7.81 -4.56
C PRO A 25 -5.57 9.10 -4.87
N VAL A 26 -4.25 9.14 -4.68
CA VAL A 26 -3.43 10.33 -4.99
C VAL A 26 -3.48 10.67 -6.49
N VAL A 27 -3.47 9.64 -7.35
CA VAL A 27 -3.60 9.85 -8.79
C VAL A 27 -5.01 10.31 -9.16
N VAL A 28 -6.05 9.70 -8.58
CA VAL A 28 -7.44 10.10 -8.82
C VAL A 28 -7.68 11.56 -8.42
N ASP A 29 -7.25 11.96 -7.23
CA ASP A 29 -7.40 13.34 -6.73
C ASP A 29 -6.71 14.36 -7.66
N ASN A 30 -5.51 14.02 -8.16
CA ASN A 30 -4.79 14.88 -9.09
C ASN A 30 -5.42 14.91 -10.48
N ILE A 31 -5.97 13.79 -10.98
CA ILE A 31 -6.74 13.78 -12.24
C ILE A 31 -7.98 14.67 -12.10
N GLU A 32 -8.72 14.55 -11.01
CA GLU A 32 -9.91 15.37 -10.74
C GLU A 32 -9.56 16.86 -10.61
N ALA A 33 -8.46 17.18 -9.93
CA ALA A 33 -7.96 18.55 -9.85
C ALA A 33 -7.58 19.10 -11.23
N PHE A 34 -6.88 18.32 -12.05
CA PHE A 34 -6.51 18.68 -13.42
C PHE A 34 -7.74 18.97 -14.29
N LEU A 35 -8.77 18.10 -14.25
CA LEU A 35 -10.01 18.28 -15.01
C LEU A 35 -10.77 19.55 -14.61
N ASN A 36 -10.68 19.95 -13.33
CA ASN A 36 -11.32 21.16 -12.80
C ASN A 36 -10.44 22.42 -12.85
N GLY A 37 -9.24 22.36 -13.47
CA GLY A 37 -8.31 23.49 -13.52
C GLY A 37 -7.75 23.90 -12.15
N ARG A 38 -7.76 23.01 -11.15
CA ARG A 38 -7.23 23.23 -9.80
C ARG A 38 -5.76 22.79 -9.70
N PRO A 39 -4.99 23.34 -8.74
CA PRO A 39 -3.62 22.87 -8.46
C PRO A 39 -3.55 21.39 -8.04
N LEU A 40 -2.50 20.70 -8.47
CA LEU A 40 -2.23 19.28 -8.17
C LEU A 40 -1.56 19.11 -6.80
N ALA A 41 -2.34 19.23 -5.73
CA ALA A 41 -1.85 19.25 -4.35
C ALA A 41 -1.64 17.86 -3.73
N ALA A 42 -2.28 16.81 -4.25
CA ALA A 42 -2.18 15.48 -3.63
C ALA A 42 -0.76 14.90 -3.80
N ARG A 43 -0.24 14.32 -2.71
CA ARG A 43 1.12 13.78 -2.64
C ARG A 43 1.10 12.39 -2.01
N TYR A 44 1.82 11.48 -2.65
CA TYR A 44 2.06 10.15 -2.13
C TYR A 44 3.32 10.14 -1.26
N ASN A 45 3.24 9.51 -0.09
CA ASN A 45 4.29 9.52 0.94
C ASN A 45 5.28 8.34 0.84
N GLY A 46 5.19 7.52 -0.21
CA GLY A 46 6.10 6.39 -0.41
C GLY A 46 5.70 5.11 0.31
N TYR A 47 4.52 5.06 0.95
CA TYR A 47 4.07 3.89 1.70
C TYR A 47 4.19 2.58 0.92
N ALA A 48 5.01 1.66 1.39
CA ALA A 48 5.11 0.31 0.88
C ALA A 48 4.95 -0.70 2.02
N SER A 49 4.43 -1.88 1.69
CA SER A 49 4.28 -2.97 2.65
C SER A 49 4.78 -4.28 2.04
N CYS A 50 5.66 -4.94 2.78
CA CYS A 50 6.29 -6.20 2.44
C CYS A 50 5.89 -7.28 3.47
N PRO A 51 4.94 -8.18 3.11
CA PRO A 51 4.60 -9.32 3.95
C PRO A 51 5.66 -10.44 3.80
N ILE A 52 6.57 -10.56 4.78
CA ILE A 52 7.67 -11.53 4.77
C ILE A 52 7.23 -12.79 5.51
N VAL A 53 6.97 -13.86 4.77
CA VAL A 53 6.59 -15.16 5.32
C VAL A 53 7.83 -15.84 5.91
N THR A 54 7.84 -16.08 7.22
CA THR A 54 8.97 -16.73 7.91
C THR A 54 8.75 -18.22 8.11
N SER A 55 7.49 -18.68 8.11
CA SER A 55 7.14 -20.10 8.16
C SER A 55 5.75 -20.35 7.55
N SER A 56 5.35 -21.62 7.47
CA SER A 56 4.00 -22.02 7.07
C SER A 56 2.89 -21.50 7.98
N HIS A 57 3.21 -20.91 9.13
CA HIS A 57 2.23 -20.40 10.10
C HIS A 57 2.53 -19.00 10.62
N ALA A 58 3.61 -18.34 10.21
CA ALA A 58 4.01 -17.04 10.75
C ALA A 58 4.54 -16.10 9.66
N MET A 59 4.34 -14.80 9.89
CA MET A 59 4.72 -13.74 8.96
C MET A 59 5.13 -12.48 9.73
N LEU A 60 6.07 -11.74 9.18
CA LEU A 60 6.40 -10.35 9.53
C LEU A 60 5.70 -9.42 8.55
N LEU A 61 5.08 -8.35 9.06
CA LEU A 61 4.50 -7.31 8.23
C LEU A 61 5.40 -6.07 8.34
N ALA A 62 6.22 -5.87 7.31
CA ALA A 62 7.18 -4.77 7.28
C ALA A 62 6.59 -3.63 6.42
N GLU A 63 6.26 -2.50 7.06
CA GLU A 63 5.62 -1.34 6.44
C GLU A 63 6.54 -0.14 6.57
N PHE A 64 6.79 0.56 5.45
CA PHE A 64 7.77 1.64 5.37
C PHE A 64 7.25 2.80 4.54
N ASP A 65 7.74 4.01 4.83
CA ASP A 65 7.58 5.21 4.02
C ASP A 65 8.87 5.53 3.23
N TYR A 66 8.90 6.68 2.53
CA TYR A 66 10.12 7.13 1.83
C TYR A 66 11.32 7.37 2.77
N ASP A 67 11.08 7.67 4.05
CA ASP A 67 12.13 7.88 5.05
C ASP A 67 12.69 6.56 5.58
N MET A 68 12.23 5.41 5.06
CA MET A 68 12.54 4.06 5.56
C MET A 68 12.14 3.86 7.03
N LYS A 69 11.21 4.68 7.54
CA LYS A 69 10.69 4.55 8.90
C LYS A 69 9.60 3.50 8.92
N LEU A 70 9.57 2.72 9.99
CA LEU A 70 8.49 1.76 10.23
C LEU A 70 7.17 2.51 10.42
N ALA A 71 6.21 2.25 9.53
CA ALA A 71 4.87 2.83 9.55
C ALA A 71 3.82 1.72 9.71
N PRO A 72 3.75 1.04 10.88
CA PRO A 72 2.86 -0.09 11.08
C PRO A 72 1.39 0.35 11.06
N THR A 73 0.59 -0.26 10.19
CA THR A 73 -0.86 -0.09 10.12
C THR A 73 -1.55 -0.68 11.37
N LEU A 74 -0.94 -1.69 12.00
CA LEU A 74 -1.42 -2.29 13.25
C LEU A 74 -0.42 -2.04 14.39
N PRO A 75 -0.47 -0.87 15.07
CA PRO A 75 0.53 -0.48 16.08
C PRO A 75 0.51 -1.38 17.34
N LEU A 76 -0.59 -2.10 17.57
CA LEU A 76 -0.74 -3.02 18.70
C LEU A 76 0.05 -4.33 18.52
N ILE A 77 0.49 -4.65 17.30
CA ILE A 77 1.21 -5.89 16.99
C ILE A 77 2.62 -5.52 16.54
N ASN A 78 3.64 -6.01 17.27
CA ASN A 78 5.02 -5.69 16.96
C ASN A 78 5.40 -6.21 15.54
N PRO A 79 5.69 -5.33 14.57
CA PRO A 79 5.96 -5.73 13.19
C PRO A 79 7.29 -6.49 13.03
N THR A 80 8.19 -6.40 14.01
CA THR A 80 9.51 -7.05 13.99
C THR A 80 9.50 -8.50 14.47
N LYS A 81 8.38 -8.98 15.03
CA LYS A 81 8.22 -10.36 15.48
C LYS A 81 7.28 -11.13 14.55
N PRO A 82 7.59 -12.39 14.19
CA PRO A 82 6.69 -13.18 13.38
C PRO A 82 5.38 -13.46 14.12
N HIS A 83 4.25 -13.12 13.52
CA HIS A 83 2.93 -13.36 14.10
C HIS A 83 2.08 -14.28 13.21
N ARG A 84 1.33 -15.18 13.86
CA ARG A 84 0.34 -16.03 13.18
C ARG A 84 -0.83 -15.20 12.62
N GLY A 85 -1.22 -14.13 13.31
CA GLY A 85 -2.29 -13.23 12.86
C GLY A 85 -1.98 -12.59 11.51
N TYR A 86 -0.74 -12.12 11.31
CA TYR A 86 -0.26 -11.60 10.04
C TYR A 86 -0.30 -12.65 8.92
N TRP A 87 0.00 -13.91 9.25
CA TRP A 87 -0.11 -15.00 8.28
C TRP A 87 -1.57 -15.25 7.85
N TYR A 88 -2.53 -15.26 8.80
CA TYR A 88 -3.96 -15.37 8.47
C TYR A 88 -4.45 -14.18 7.64
N LEU A 89 -4.03 -12.97 7.99
CA LEU A 89 -4.30 -11.75 7.20
C LEU A 89 -3.81 -11.91 5.77
N LYS A 90 -2.56 -12.35 5.58
CA LYS A 90 -2.01 -12.58 4.24
C LYS A 90 -2.77 -13.66 3.47
N LYS A 91 -3.09 -14.78 4.12
CA LYS A 91 -3.69 -15.94 3.45
C LYS A 91 -5.14 -15.72 3.06
N TYR A 92 -5.93 -15.06 3.90
CA TYR A 92 -7.38 -14.94 3.71
C TYR A 92 -7.85 -13.48 3.57
N GLY A 93 -7.29 -12.57 4.37
CA GLY A 93 -7.69 -11.17 4.38
C GLY A 93 -7.28 -10.41 3.12
N LEU A 94 -6.00 -10.48 2.73
CA LEU A 94 -5.48 -9.75 1.57
C LEU A 94 -6.15 -10.18 0.25
N PRO A 95 -6.38 -11.48 -0.04
CA PRO A 95 -7.14 -11.87 -1.23
C PRO A 95 -8.57 -11.33 -1.22
N PHE A 96 -9.26 -11.40 -0.08
CA PHE A 96 -10.60 -10.84 0.03
C PHE A 96 -10.60 -9.33 -0.24
N MET A 97 -9.71 -8.58 0.41
CA MET A 97 -9.57 -7.13 0.22
C MET A 97 -9.23 -6.78 -1.23
N TYR A 98 -8.34 -7.54 -1.86
CA TYR A 98 -7.94 -7.32 -3.25
C TYR A 98 -9.15 -7.43 -4.20
N TRP A 99 -9.85 -8.56 -4.19
CA TRP A 99 -10.95 -8.81 -5.12
C TRP A 99 -12.22 -8.02 -4.80
N ASN A 100 -12.54 -7.82 -3.53
CA ASN A 100 -13.82 -7.24 -3.13
C ASN A 100 -13.78 -5.74 -2.87
N LEU A 101 -12.59 -5.15 -2.62
CA LEU A 101 -12.46 -3.74 -2.29
C LEU A 101 -11.52 -3.01 -3.26
N MET A 102 -10.26 -3.46 -3.37
CA MET A 102 -9.22 -2.75 -4.12
C MET A 102 -9.54 -2.66 -5.62
N LEU A 103 -9.91 -3.77 -6.25
CA LEU A 103 -10.30 -3.77 -7.67
C LEU A 103 -11.62 -3.03 -7.95
N LYS A 104 -12.45 -2.82 -6.93
CA LYS A 104 -13.69 -2.04 -7.03
C LYS A 104 -13.48 -0.55 -6.71
N GLY A 105 -12.26 -0.13 -6.38
CA GLY A 105 -11.95 1.26 -6.03
C GLY A 105 -12.45 1.69 -4.64
N LEU A 106 -12.68 0.75 -3.72
CA LEU A 106 -13.26 1.03 -2.39
C LEU A 106 -12.22 1.05 -1.24
N ALA A 107 -10.91 0.85 -1.52
CA ALA A 107 -9.87 0.58 -0.51
C ALA A 107 -8.62 1.46 -0.60
#